data_AF-A0A337STW8-F1
#
_entry.id   AF-A0A337STW8-F1
#
_cell.length_a   1.000
_cell.length_b   1.000
_cell.length_c   1.000
_cell.angle_alpha   90.00
_cell.angle_beta   90.00
_cell.angle_gamma   90.00
#
_symmetry.space_group_name_H-M   'P 1'
#
loop_
_entity.id
_entity.type
_entity.pdbx_description
1 polymer ?
#
loop_
_entity_poly.entity_id
_entity_poly.type
_entity_poly.pdbx_seq_one_letter_code
_entity_poly.pdbx_strand_id
1 'polypeptide(L)'
;MAASAPGLGGAAGPGPEAGDFLARYRQVSSKLKKRFLRKPNVAEAGEQFGQLGRELRAQECLPYAAWCQLAVARCQQALFHGPGEALALTEAARLFLRQERDARQRLACPAAYGEPLQAAANALGAAVRLHLELGQPAAAAALCLELAAALRDLGQPAAAAGHFQRAAHLQLPQLPLAALQALGDAASCQLLARDYNGALAVFTRMQRLAREHGSHPVPPPPPPPPPPPPPGPQVGPGAAPALPAALLPANGGPAPAPSPATLGAFSDVLVRCEVSRVLLLLLLQPPPAKLLPEHAHTLEKYSWEAFDGHGQESGGQLPDELFLLLQSLVMATHEKDTEAVKSLQVEMWPLLSAEQNHLLHLVLQETVSPSGQGI
;
A
#
# COMPACT_ATOMS: atom_id res chain seq x y z
N MET A 1 29.81 -19.31 66.22
CA MET A 1 29.17 -20.48 65.59
C MET A 1 27.70 -20.15 65.38
N ALA A 2 27.26 -20.26 64.11
CA ALA A 2 25.90 -20.09 63.59
C ALA A 2 25.30 -18.66 63.58
N ALA A 3 25.55 -17.96 62.47
CA ALA A 3 24.68 -16.91 61.95
C ALA A 3 23.60 -17.56 61.07
N SER A 4 22.33 -17.23 61.29
CA SER A 4 21.20 -17.62 60.43
C SER A 4 20.61 -16.36 59.79
N ALA A 5 20.71 -16.29 58.47
CA ALA A 5 20.18 -15.21 57.64
C ALA A 5 18.64 -15.19 57.65
N PRO A 6 17.98 -14.01 57.58
CA PRO A 6 16.61 -13.91 57.14
C PRO A 6 16.59 -13.93 55.60
N GLY A 7 15.88 -14.92 55.04
CA GLY A 7 15.64 -15.03 53.61
C GLY A 7 14.85 -13.82 53.09
N LEU A 8 15.50 -13.04 52.24
CA LEU A 8 14.89 -12.07 51.34
C LEU A 8 14.03 -12.79 50.29
N GLY A 9 12.90 -12.17 49.94
CA GLY A 9 12.23 -12.43 48.66
C GLY A 9 10.96 -13.26 48.74
N GLY A 10 10.02 -12.85 49.60
CA GLY A 10 8.62 -13.24 49.44
C GLY A 10 8.12 -12.74 48.08
N ALA A 11 7.88 -13.68 47.17
CA ALA A 11 7.21 -13.44 45.91
C ALA A 11 5.87 -12.74 46.18
N ALA A 12 5.72 -11.52 45.68
CA ALA A 12 4.44 -10.83 45.62
C ALA A 12 3.49 -11.68 44.76
N GLY A 13 2.57 -12.39 45.40
CA GLY A 13 1.50 -13.11 44.72
C GLY A 13 0.61 -12.14 43.94
N PRO A 14 -0.01 -12.59 42.83
CA PRO A 14 -0.95 -11.76 42.11
C PRO A 14 -2.16 -11.49 43.03
N GLY A 15 -2.70 -10.28 42.98
CA GLY A 15 -3.83 -9.87 43.81
C GLY A 15 -5.04 -10.82 43.69
N PRO A 16 -5.95 -10.80 44.69
CA PRO A 16 -7.06 -11.74 44.81
C PRO A 16 -7.97 -11.83 43.56
N GLU A 17 -8.05 -10.78 42.74
CA GLU A 17 -8.90 -10.75 41.54
C GLU A 17 -8.36 -11.58 40.35
N ALA A 18 -7.04 -11.73 40.21
CA ALA A 18 -6.46 -12.52 39.11
C ALA A 18 -6.70 -14.03 39.31
N GLY A 19 -6.76 -14.48 40.57
CA GLY A 19 -7.12 -15.84 40.93
C GLY A 19 -8.57 -16.17 40.58
N ASP A 20 -9.47 -15.20 40.78
CA ASP A 20 -10.89 -15.33 40.46
C ASP A 20 -11.15 -15.42 38.95
N PHE A 21 -10.39 -14.67 38.13
CA PHE A 21 -10.51 -14.75 36.67
C PHE A 21 -10.17 -16.14 36.12
N LEU A 22 -9.01 -16.70 36.50
CA LEU A 22 -8.57 -18.00 35.99
C LEU A 22 -9.53 -19.12 36.43
N ALA A 23 -10.10 -19.01 37.64
CA ALA A 23 -11.14 -19.91 38.10
C ALA A 23 -12.41 -19.80 37.25
N ARG A 24 -12.91 -18.58 36.98
CA ARG A 24 -14.08 -18.35 36.10
C ARG A 24 -13.82 -18.87 34.68
N TYR A 25 -12.65 -18.62 34.10
CA TYR A 25 -12.28 -19.12 32.78
C TYR A 25 -12.21 -20.66 32.73
N ARG A 26 -11.63 -21.29 33.76
CA ARG A 26 -11.62 -22.76 33.90
C ARG A 26 -13.02 -23.33 34.07
N GLN A 27 -13.90 -22.65 34.79
CA GLN A 27 -15.30 -23.05 34.94
C GLN A 27 -16.01 -23.03 33.59
N VAL A 28 -15.92 -21.94 32.82
CA VAL A 28 -16.57 -21.85 31.49
C VAL A 28 -15.99 -22.91 30.54
N SER A 29 -14.67 -23.07 30.48
CA SER A 29 -14.05 -24.12 29.64
C SER A 29 -14.42 -25.55 30.08
N SER A 30 -14.66 -25.80 31.37
CA SER A 30 -15.14 -27.09 31.86
C SER A 30 -16.59 -27.41 31.43
N LYS A 31 -17.41 -26.38 31.17
CA LYS A 31 -18.77 -26.54 30.62
C LYS A 31 -18.74 -26.94 29.15
N LEU A 32 -17.70 -26.55 28.41
CA LEU A 32 -17.49 -26.93 27.02
C LEU A 32 -16.91 -28.34 26.82
N LYS A 33 -16.22 -28.89 27.83
CA LYS A 33 -15.71 -30.26 27.76
C LYS A 33 -16.88 -31.24 27.65
N LYS A 34 -16.78 -32.18 26.71
CA LYS A 34 -17.80 -33.20 26.44
C LYS A 34 -18.14 -33.94 27.74
N ARG A 35 -19.35 -33.72 28.25
CA ARG A 35 -19.96 -34.55 29.29
C ARG A 35 -20.76 -35.63 28.57
N PHE A 36 -20.61 -36.88 28.99
CA PHE A 36 -21.30 -38.02 28.39
C PHE A 36 -22.79 -37.66 28.16
N LEU A 37 -23.23 -37.75 26.90
CA LEU A 37 -24.61 -37.57 26.41
C LEU A 37 -25.25 -36.17 26.32
N ARG A 38 -24.61 -35.06 26.75
CA ARG A 38 -25.21 -33.71 26.60
C ARG A 38 -24.42 -32.83 25.63
N LYS A 39 -25.09 -32.29 24.60
CA LYS A 39 -24.53 -31.24 23.75
C LYS A 39 -24.26 -30.01 24.64
N PRO A 40 -23.02 -29.50 24.70
CA PRO A 40 -22.73 -28.31 25.49
C PRO A 40 -23.44 -27.08 24.88
N ASN A 41 -23.92 -26.18 25.74
CA ASN A 41 -24.52 -24.91 25.32
C ASN A 41 -23.40 -23.94 24.89
N VAL A 42 -22.98 -24.03 23.63
CA VAL A 42 -21.86 -23.24 23.11
C VAL A 42 -22.18 -21.73 23.03
N ALA A 43 -23.45 -21.38 22.80
CA ALA A 43 -23.89 -19.97 22.74
C ALA A 43 -23.71 -19.24 24.08
N GLU A 44 -24.23 -19.80 25.18
CA GLU A 44 -24.08 -19.24 26.54
C GLU A 44 -22.61 -19.17 26.97
N ALA A 45 -21.80 -20.15 26.57
CA ALA A 45 -20.37 -20.13 26.84
C ALA A 45 -19.68 -18.96 26.11
N GLY A 46 -20.04 -18.70 24.85
CA GLY A 46 -19.56 -17.55 24.09
C GLY A 46 -19.87 -16.21 24.78
N GLU A 47 -21.10 -16.04 25.28
CA GLU A 47 -21.49 -14.84 26.03
C GLU A 47 -20.69 -14.68 27.34
N GLN A 48 -20.49 -15.77 28.09
CA GLN A 48 -19.68 -15.76 29.31
C GLN A 48 -18.22 -15.36 29.05
N PHE A 49 -17.61 -15.87 27.96
CA PHE A 49 -16.26 -15.42 27.57
C PHE A 49 -16.24 -13.96 27.11
N GLY A 50 -17.30 -13.50 26.43
CA GLY A 50 -17.44 -12.11 26.01
C GLY A 50 -17.52 -11.15 27.19
N GLN A 51 -18.28 -11.49 28.25
CA GLN A 51 -18.37 -10.71 29.48
C GLN A 51 -17.02 -10.63 30.20
N LEU A 52 -16.35 -11.77 30.40
CA LEU A 52 -15.01 -11.81 31.01
C LEU A 52 -14.00 -10.99 30.20
N GLY A 53 -14.07 -11.04 28.86
CA GLY A 53 -13.22 -10.24 27.99
C GLY A 53 -13.41 -8.72 28.18
N ARG A 54 -14.63 -8.26 28.49
CA ARG A 54 -14.91 -6.84 28.75
C ARG A 54 -14.38 -6.40 30.12
N GLU A 55 -14.56 -7.23 31.15
CA GLU A 55 -14.00 -6.98 32.49
C GLU A 55 -12.47 -6.85 32.44
N LEU A 56 -11.81 -7.77 31.73
CA LEU A 56 -10.35 -7.73 31.58
C LEU A 56 -9.84 -6.55 30.74
N ARG A 57 -10.64 -6.08 29.77
CA ARG A 57 -10.32 -4.83 29.05
C ARG A 57 -10.39 -3.62 29.98
N ALA A 58 -11.35 -3.59 30.90
CA ALA A 58 -11.46 -2.52 31.91
C ALA A 58 -10.31 -2.55 32.92
N GLN A 59 -9.79 -3.74 33.24
CA GLN A 59 -8.62 -3.94 34.10
C GLN A 59 -7.28 -3.81 33.37
N GLU A 60 -7.27 -3.42 32.09
CA GLU A 60 -6.08 -3.27 31.23
C GLU A 60 -5.21 -4.53 31.08
N CYS A 61 -5.75 -5.71 31.40
CA CYS A 61 -5.09 -7.01 31.21
C CYS A 61 -5.25 -7.52 29.76
N LEU A 62 -4.59 -6.83 28.82
CA LEU A 62 -4.68 -7.08 27.37
C LEU A 62 -4.46 -8.53 26.90
N PRO A 63 -3.40 -9.27 27.34
CA PRO A 63 -3.16 -10.60 26.81
C PRO A 63 -4.31 -11.56 27.13
N TYR A 64 -4.79 -11.54 28.38
CA TYR A 64 -5.88 -12.40 28.81
C TYR A 64 -7.20 -12.06 28.12
N ALA A 65 -7.48 -10.77 27.89
CA ALA A 65 -8.64 -10.35 27.13
C ALA A 65 -8.59 -10.92 25.69
N ALA A 66 -7.41 -10.94 25.06
CA ALA A 66 -7.24 -11.52 23.72
C ALA A 66 -7.48 -13.04 23.71
N TRP A 67 -6.98 -13.77 24.72
CA TRP A 67 -7.28 -15.20 24.89
C TRP A 67 -8.78 -15.48 25.06
N CYS A 68 -9.51 -14.63 25.79
CA CYS A 68 -10.96 -14.74 25.89
C CYS A 68 -11.64 -14.54 24.52
N GLN A 69 -11.21 -13.59 23.70
CA GLN A 69 -11.76 -13.38 22.37
C GLN A 69 -11.47 -14.55 21.41
N LEU A 70 -10.30 -15.18 21.51
CA LEU A 70 -10.02 -16.42 20.78
C LEU A 70 -10.94 -17.58 21.20
N ALA A 71 -11.31 -17.65 22.49
CA ALA A 71 -12.28 -18.63 22.96
C ALA A 71 -13.70 -18.35 22.40
N VAL A 72 -14.10 -17.07 22.31
CA VAL A 72 -15.35 -16.67 21.65
C VAL A 72 -15.37 -17.08 20.18
N ALA A 73 -14.26 -16.83 19.45
CA ALA A 73 -14.14 -17.25 18.05
C ALA A 73 -14.31 -18.76 17.88
N ARG A 74 -13.68 -19.58 18.73
CA ARG A 74 -13.86 -21.04 18.73
C ARG A 74 -15.29 -21.48 19.03
N CYS A 75 -16.00 -20.76 19.90
CA CYS A 75 -17.42 -21.02 20.15
C CYS A 75 -18.27 -20.72 18.91
N GLN A 76 -18.01 -19.60 18.24
CA GLN A 76 -18.72 -19.20 17.02
C GLN A 76 -18.41 -20.14 15.84
N GLN A 77 -17.19 -20.64 15.74
CA GLN A 77 -16.79 -21.67 14.78
C GLN A 77 -17.61 -22.95 14.97
N ALA A 78 -17.78 -23.40 16.22
CA ALA A 78 -18.61 -24.56 16.55
C ALA A 78 -20.11 -24.33 16.29
N LEU A 79 -20.55 -23.07 16.26
CA LEU A 79 -21.90 -22.65 15.90
C LEU A 79 -22.07 -22.37 14.40
N PHE A 80 -21.00 -22.47 13.60
CA PHE A 80 -20.96 -22.11 12.18
C PHE A 80 -21.39 -20.67 11.88
N HIS A 81 -21.11 -19.75 12.79
CA HIS A 81 -21.41 -18.34 12.61
C HIS A 81 -20.20 -17.59 12.04
N GLY A 82 -19.98 -17.72 10.72
CA GLY A 82 -18.82 -17.20 10.00
C GLY A 82 -18.48 -15.71 10.24
N PRO A 83 -19.38 -14.75 9.95
CA PRO A 83 -19.04 -13.33 10.11
C PRO A 83 -18.73 -12.94 11.56
N GLY A 84 -19.40 -13.58 12.54
CA GLY A 84 -19.12 -13.35 13.96
C GLY A 84 -17.75 -13.89 14.38
N GLU A 85 -17.36 -15.08 13.87
CA GLU A 85 -16.04 -15.66 14.09
C GLU A 85 -14.93 -14.72 13.60
N ALA A 86 -15.07 -14.16 12.39
CA ALA A 86 -14.13 -13.17 11.87
C ALA A 86 -14.02 -11.93 12.78
N LEU A 87 -15.14 -11.40 13.27
CA LEU A 87 -15.13 -10.25 14.18
C LEU A 87 -14.38 -10.56 15.50
N ALA A 88 -14.64 -11.72 16.11
CA ALA A 88 -13.96 -12.12 17.33
C ALA A 88 -12.43 -12.32 17.11
N LEU A 89 -12.03 -12.90 15.97
CA LEU A 89 -10.62 -13.07 15.60
C LEU A 89 -9.91 -11.72 15.37
N THR A 90 -10.58 -10.78 14.68
CA THR A 90 -10.01 -9.44 14.42
C THR A 90 -9.90 -8.60 15.68
N GLU A 91 -10.89 -8.69 16.59
CA GLU A 91 -10.78 -8.10 17.92
C GLU A 91 -9.62 -8.68 18.73
N ALA A 92 -9.44 -10.01 18.72
CA ALA A 92 -8.32 -10.66 19.40
C ALA A 92 -6.97 -10.16 18.86
N ALA A 93 -6.84 -10.08 17.54
CA ALA A 93 -5.63 -9.58 16.89
C ALA A 93 -5.30 -8.14 17.28
N ARG A 94 -6.29 -7.24 17.29
CA ARG A 94 -6.10 -5.83 17.69
C ARG A 94 -5.63 -5.68 19.13
N LEU A 95 -6.09 -6.55 20.04
CA LEU A 95 -5.60 -6.57 21.43
C LEU A 95 -4.14 -7.00 21.52
N PHE A 96 -3.74 -8.04 20.77
CA PHE A 96 -2.33 -8.46 20.70
C PHE A 96 -1.44 -7.37 20.10
N LEU A 97 -1.85 -6.72 19.00
CA LEU A 97 -1.08 -5.63 18.40
C LEU A 97 -0.94 -4.42 19.34
N ARG A 98 -1.98 -4.11 20.13
CA ARG A 98 -1.90 -3.06 21.15
C ARG A 98 -0.89 -3.43 22.25
N GLN A 99 -0.90 -4.68 22.71
CA GLN A 99 0.09 -5.16 23.68
C GLN A 99 1.53 -5.01 23.15
N GLU A 100 1.75 -5.29 21.87
CA GLU A 100 3.07 -5.15 21.25
C GLU A 100 3.53 -3.71 21.12
N ARG A 101 2.62 -2.81 20.72
CA ARG A 101 2.88 -1.38 20.66
C ARG A 101 3.23 -0.85 22.04
N ASP A 102 2.51 -1.28 23.07
CA ASP A 102 2.81 -0.90 24.44
C ASP A 102 4.19 -1.43 24.89
N ALA A 103 4.51 -2.68 24.57
CA ALA A 103 5.79 -3.28 24.93
C ALA A 103 6.99 -2.68 24.18
N ARG A 104 6.88 -2.41 22.88
CA ARG A 104 7.99 -1.94 22.03
C ARG A 104 8.09 -0.42 21.92
N GLN A 105 6.97 0.29 21.82
CA GLN A 105 6.97 1.75 21.60
C GLN A 105 6.88 2.54 22.90
N ARG A 106 6.04 2.11 23.85
CA ARG A 106 5.88 2.83 25.13
C ARG A 106 6.95 2.44 26.14
N LEU A 107 7.17 1.14 26.31
CA LEU A 107 8.08 0.62 27.32
C LEU A 107 9.49 0.31 26.78
N ALA A 108 9.64 0.19 25.45
CA ALA A 108 10.89 -0.13 24.77
C ALA A 108 11.64 -1.33 25.37
N CYS A 109 10.89 -2.36 25.79
CA CYS A 109 11.43 -3.52 26.48
C CYS A 109 12.25 -4.40 25.51
N PRO A 110 13.56 -4.62 25.74
CA PRO A 110 14.38 -5.51 24.91
C PRO A 110 13.94 -6.98 24.97
N ALA A 111 13.24 -7.36 26.06
CA ALA A 111 12.71 -8.71 26.27
C ALA A 111 11.41 -8.98 25.49
N ALA A 112 10.91 -8.07 24.65
CA ALA A 112 9.69 -8.30 23.86
C ALA A 112 9.98 -9.11 22.59
N TYR A 113 10.03 -10.44 22.72
CA TYR A 113 10.40 -11.39 21.66
C TYR A 113 9.31 -11.66 20.59
N GLY A 114 8.17 -10.97 20.64
CA GLY A 114 7.18 -10.99 19.56
C GLY A 114 6.18 -12.15 19.56
N GLU A 115 6.00 -12.86 20.67
CA GLU A 115 4.90 -13.83 20.82
C GLU A 115 3.52 -13.23 20.54
N PRO A 116 3.15 -12.05 21.10
CA PRO A 116 1.89 -11.42 20.75
C PRO A 116 1.78 -11.11 19.25
N LEU A 117 2.88 -10.77 18.55
CA LEU A 117 2.90 -10.53 17.11
C LEU A 117 2.50 -11.79 16.35
N GLN A 118 3.15 -12.90 16.69
CA GLN A 118 2.92 -14.17 16.02
C GLN A 118 1.48 -14.64 16.27
N ALA A 119 0.97 -14.46 17.49
CA ALA A 119 -0.42 -14.73 17.83
C ALA A 119 -1.39 -13.85 17.02
N ALA A 120 -1.10 -12.57 16.87
CA ALA A 120 -1.88 -11.64 16.04
C ALA A 120 -1.87 -12.05 14.56
N ALA A 121 -0.70 -12.38 14.01
CA ALA A 121 -0.53 -12.81 12.62
C ALA A 121 -1.30 -14.11 12.33
N ASN A 122 -1.28 -15.06 13.27
CA ASN A 122 -2.06 -16.30 13.15
C ASN A 122 -3.58 -16.03 13.20
N ALA A 123 -4.04 -15.16 14.10
CA ALA A 123 -5.45 -14.80 14.22
C ALA A 123 -5.96 -14.07 12.97
N LEU A 124 -5.20 -13.10 12.45
CA LEU A 124 -5.53 -12.38 11.21
C LEU A 124 -5.42 -13.30 9.99
N GLY A 125 -4.45 -14.21 9.96
CA GLY A 125 -4.35 -15.22 8.91
C GLY A 125 -5.58 -16.12 8.82
N ALA A 126 -6.15 -16.52 9.97
CA ALA A 126 -7.41 -17.26 10.02
C ALA A 126 -8.61 -16.41 9.58
N ALA A 127 -8.71 -15.16 10.06
CA ALA A 127 -9.78 -14.24 9.67
C ALA A 127 -9.79 -13.95 8.16
N VAL A 128 -8.61 -13.74 7.55
CA VAL A 128 -8.47 -13.53 6.10
C VAL A 128 -8.99 -14.73 5.30
N ARG A 129 -8.69 -15.97 5.72
CA ARG A 129 -9.21 -17.18 5.05
C ARG A 129 -10.73 -17.24 5.12
N LEU A 130 -11.29 -16.94 6.29
CA LEU A 130 -12.74 -16.95 6.49
C LEU A 130 -13.45 -15.86 5.65
N HIS A 131 -12.89 -14.66 5.51
CA HIS A 131 -13.44 -13.64 4.62
C HIS A 131 -13.39 -14.02 3.13
N LEU A 132 -12.38 -14.79 2.72
CA LEU A 132 -12.32 -15.34 1.36
C LEU A 132 -13.39 -16.42 1.14
N GLU A 133 -13.62 -17.29 2.13
CA GLU A 133 -14.71 -18.28 2.10
C GLU A 133 -16.10 -17.62 2.06
N LEU A 134 -16.27 -16.48 2.73
CA LEU A 134 -17.49 -15.66 2.68
C LEU A 134 -17.65 -14.84 1.38
N GLY A 135 -16.65 -14.85 0.48
CA GLY A 135 -16.69 -14.10 -0.78
C GLY A 135 -16.46 -12.58 -0.64
N GLN A 136 -15.84 -12.13 0.45
CA GLN A 136 -15.58 -10.71 0.73
C GLN A 136 -14.07 -10.38 0.69
N PRO A 137 -13.44 -10.28 -0.50
CA PRO A 137 -12.01 -10.04 -0.62
C PRO A 137 -11.59 -8.61 -0.21
N ALA A 138 -12.49 -7.62 -0.29
CA ALA A 138 -12.23 -6.26 0.20
C ALA A 138 -11.91 -6.23 1.71
N ALA A 139 -12.73 -6.93 2.51
CA ALA A 139 -12.53 -7.02 3.95
C ALA A 139 -11.25 -7.79 4.30
N ALA A 140 -10.99 -8.88 3.57
CA ALA A 140 -9.75 -9.65 3.70
C ALA A 140 -8.50 -8.80 3.42
N ALA A 141 -8.57 -7.91 2.42
CA ALA A 141 -7.47 -6.99 2.11
C ALA A 141 -7.27 -5.95 3.22
N ALA A 142 -8.34 -5.38 3.77
CA ALA A 142 -8.25 -4.42 4.87
C ALA A 142 -7.53 -5.01 6.10
N LEU A 143 -7.81 -6.28 6.44
CA LEU A 143 -7.10 -6.97 7.53
C LEU A 143 -5.62 -7.18 7.25
N CYS A 144 -5.25 -7.49 5.99
CA CYS A 144 -3.86 -7.58 5.59
C CYS A 144 -3.14 -6.22 5.71
N LEU A 145 -3.81 -5.11 5.37
CA LEU A 145 -3.27 -3.76 5.52
C LEU A 145 -3.08 -3.38 6.99
N GLU A 146 -4.03 -3.70 7.87
CA GLU A 146 -3.90 -3.46 9.32
C GLU A 146 -2.66 -4.16 9.91
N LEU A 147 -2.45 -5.44 9.53
CA LEU A 147 -1.28 -6.20 9.94
C LEU A 147 0.02 -5.59 9.40
N ALA A 148 0.04 -5.22 8.12
CA ALA A 148 1.23 -4.69 7.47
C ALA A 148 1.63 -3.32 8.05
N ALA A 149 0.65 -2.44 8.32
CA ALA A 149 0.88 -1.17 9.01
C ALA A 149 1.47 -1.39 10.41
N ALA A 150 0.94 -2.34 11.18
CA ALA A 150 1.50 -2.67 12.49
C ALA A 150 2.93 -3.22 12.41
N LEU A 151 3.25 -4.08 11.44
CA LEU A 151 4.62 -4.56 11.23
C LEU A 151 5.60 -3.44 10.87
N ARG A 152 5.15 -2.46 10.06
CA ARG A 152 5.93 -1.26 9.74
C ARG A 152 6.21 -0.44 11.01
N ASP A 153 5.19 -0.20 11.83
CA ASP A 153 5.31 0.52 13.11
C ASP A 153 6.26 -0.17 14.12
N LEU A 154 6.37 -1.50 14.03
CA LEU A 154 7.19 -2.34 14.90
C LEU A 154 8.63 -2.53 14.37
N GLY A 155 8.98 -1.91 13.25
CA GLY A 155 10.33 -1.97 12.68
C GLY A 155 10.66 -3.23 11.89
N GLN A 156 9.66 -3.97 11.40
CA GLN A 156 9.84 -5.14 10.52
C GLN A 156 9.34 -4.88 9.09
N PRO A 157 10.01 -3.99 8.32
CA PRO A 157 9.52 -3.55 7.02
C PRO A 157 9.58 -4.65 5.94
N ALA A 158 10.55 -5.57 6.01
CA ALA A 158 10.68 -6.65 5.02
C ALA A 158 9.47 -7.61 5.02
N ALA A 159 8.99 -7.99 6.21
CA ALA A 159 7.78 -8.82 6.34
C ALA A 159 6.52 -8.04 5.93
N ALA A 160 6.44 -6.75 6.31
CA ALA A 160 5.32 -5.88 5.97
C ALA A 160 5.09 -5.79 4.44
N ALA A 161 6.18 -5.68 3.65
CA ALA A 161 6.09 -5.59 2.20
C ALA A 161 5.32 -6.76 1.57
N GLY A 162 5.55 -8.00 2.03
CA GLY A 162 4.83 -9.18 1.54
C GLY A 162 3.33 -9.13 1.85
N HIS A 163 2.96 -8.62 3.02
CA HIS A 163 1.54 -8.46 3.41
C HIS A 163 0.85 -7.36 2.61
N PHE A 164 1.52 -6.24 2.33
CA PHE A 164 1.00 -5.18 1.44
C PHE A 164 0.78 -5.68 0.01
N GLN A 165 1.73 -6.44 -0.54
CA GLN A 165 1.58 -7.03 -1.89
C GLN A 165 0.39 -7.99 -1.96
N ARG A 166 0.18 -8.81 -0.93
CA ARG A 166 -0.97 -9.69 -0.83
C ARG A 166 -2.29 -8.91 -0.76
N ALA A 167 -2.34 -7.83 0.02
CA ALA A 167 -3.52 -6.97 0.12
C ALA A 167 -3.85 -6.33 -1.24
N ALA A 168 -2.83 -5.84 -1.95
CA ALA A 168 -3.00 -5.28 -3.28
C ALA A 168 -3.61 -6.32 -4.24
N HIS A 169 -3.10 -7.56 -4.27
CA HIS A 169 -3.65 -8.62 -5.14
C HIS A 169 -5.14 -8.88 -4.92
N LEU A 170 -5.60 -8.84 -3.67
CA LEU A 170 -7.02 -9.02 -3.33
C LEU A 170 -7.88 -7.81 -3.74
N GLN A 171 -7.30 -6.61 -3.78
CA GLN A 171 -8.00 -5.36 -4.12
C GLN A 171 -8.04 -5.08 -5.61
N LEU A 172 -7.09 -5.57 -6.42
CA LEU A 172 -7.02 -5.29 -7.86
C LEU A 172 -8.36 -5.46 -8.61
N PRO A 173 -9.17 -6.52 -8.37
CA PRO A 173 -10.43 -6.69 -9.09
C PRO A 173 -11.53 -5.69 -8.70
N GLN A 174 -11.46 -5.10 -7.51
CA GLN A 174 -12.56 -4.30 -6.94
C GLN A 174 -12.22 -2.80 -6.86
N LEU A 175 -11.00 -2.48 -6.44
CA LEU A 175 -10.55 -1.12 -6.11
C LEU A 175 -9.09 -0.93 -6.56
N PRO A 176 -8.83 -0.66 -7.86
CA PRO A 176 -7.47 -0.51 -8.38
C PRO A 176 -6.68 0.62 -7.73
N LEU A 177 -7.33 1.73 -7.40
CA LEU A 177 -6.69 2.88 -6.77
C LEU A 177 -6.19 2.56 -5.35
N ALA A 178 -6.98 1.83 -4.56
CA ALA A 178 -6.57 1.38 -3.23
C ALA A 178 -5.39 0.38 -3.31
N ALA A 179 -5.42 -0.50 -4.32
CA ALA A 179 -4.31 -1.42 -4.57
C ALA A 179 -3.01 -0.67 -4.92
N LEU A 180 -3.06 0.41 -5.70
CA LEU A 180 -1.91 1.25 -6.01
C LEU A 180 -1.34 1.93 -4.75
N GLN A 181 -2.20 2.43 -3.86
CA GLN A 181 -1.77 2.99 -2.57
C GLN A 181 -1.06 1.93 -1.71
N ALA A 182 -1.63 0.73 -1.63
CA ALA A 182 -1.02 -0.40 -0.90
C ALA A 182 0.34 -0.82 -1.50
N LEU A 183 0.49 -0.79 -2.83
CA LEU A 183 1.79 -1.02 -3.48
C LEU A 183 2.79 0.12 -3.21
N GLY A 184 2.32 1.36 -3.10
CA GLY A 184 3.14 2.50 -2.68
C GLY A 184 3.69 2.31 -1.25
N ASP A 185 2.84 1.88 -0.32
CA ASP A 185 3.27 1.51 1.03
C ASP A 185 4.24 0.31 1.00
N ALA A 186 4.03 -0.67 0.12
CA ALA A 186 4.96 -1.79 -0.06
C ALA A 186 6.34 -1.32 -0.54
N ALA A 187 6.38 -0.39 -1.50
CA ALA A 187 7.63 0.18 -2.00
C ALA A 187 8.36 0.94 -0.88
N SER A 188 7.64 1.75 -0.08
CA SER A 188 8.24 2.43 1.08
C SER A 188 8.87 1.43 2.07
N CYS A 189 8.23 0.28 2.29
CA CYS A 189 8.77 -0.78 3.16
C CYS A 189 10.01 -1.45 2.55
N GLN A 190 10.04 -1.67 1.24
CA GLN A 190 11.22 -2.24 0.57
C GLN A 190 12.42 -1.30 0.60
N LEU A 191 12.20 0.01 0.46
CA LEU A 191 13.24 1.03 0.63
C LEU A 191 13.82 1.02 2.05
N LEU A 192 12.96 0.95 3.08
CA LEU A 192 13.42 0.80 4.47
C LEU A 192 14.17 -0.51 4.72
N ALA A 193 13.79 -1.59 4.04
CA ALA A 193 14.47 -2.88 4.09
C ALA A 193 15.76 -2.93 3.23
N ARG A 194 16.07 -1.86 2.49
CA ARG A 194 17.19 -1.77 1.53
C ARG A 194 17.12 -2.75 0.36
N ASP A 195 15.92 -3.22 0.02
CA ASP A 195 15.69 -4.04 -1.17
C ASP A 195 15.31 -3.15 -2.36
N TYR A 196 16.31 -2.54 -2.99
CA TYR A 196 16.13 -1.62 -4.12
C TYR A 196 15.65 -2.33 -5.38
N ASN A 197 16.08 -3.58 -5.60
CA ASN A 197 15.64 -4.41 -6.72
C ASN A 197 14.16 -4.78 -6.61
N GLY A 198 13.73 -5.19 -5.41
CA GLY A 198 12.32 -5.42 -5.10
C GLY A 198 11.47 -4.15 -5.27
N ALA A 199 11.99 -2.99 -4.84
CA ALA A 199 11.33 -1.70 -5.02
C ALA A 199 11.13 -1.33 -6.50
N LEU A 200 12.16 -1.52 -7.34
CA LEU A 200 12.04 -1.32 -8.79
C LEU A 200 10.91 -2.17 -9.40
N ALA A 201 10.81 -3.45 -9.01
CA ALA A 201 9.78 -4.34 -9.51
C ALA A 201 8.35 -3.93 -9.07
N VAL A 202 8.21 -3.33 -7.87
CA VAL A 202 6.92 -2.81 -7.41
C VAL A 202 6.55 -1.53 -8.15
N PHE A 203 7.50 -0.61 -8.37
CA PHE A 203 7.25 0.64 -9.11
C PHE A 203 6.89 0.40 -10.59
N THR A 204 7.54 -0.54 -11.28
CA THR A 204 7.16 -0.91 -12.66
C THR A 204 5.75 -1.48 -12.71
N ARG A 205 5.42 -2.35 -11.75
CA ARG A 205 4.07 -2.91 -11.64
C ARG A 205 3.02 -1.84 -11.38
N MET A 206 3.30 -0.87 -10.49
CA MET A 206 2.39 0.25 -10.22
C MET A 206 2.12 1.07 -11.48
N GLN A 207 3.17 1.37 -12.25
CA GLN A 207 3.04 2.13 -13.50
C GLN A 207 2.22 1.38 -14.55
N ARG A 208 2.40 0.06 -14.68
CA ARG A 208 1.60 -0.76 -15.58
C ARG A 208 0.12 -0.71 -15.21
N LEU A 209 -0.20 -0.96 -13.94
CA LEU A 209 -1.58 -0.94 -13.44
C LEU A 209 -2.23 0.45 -13.57
N ALA A 210 -1.47 1.51 -13.28
CA ALA A 210 -1.95 2.88 -13.42
C ALA A 210 -2.22 3.25 -14.88
N ARG A 211 -1.45 2.73 -15.85
CA ARG A 211 -1.74 2.88 -17.28
C ARG A 211 -2.99 2.10 -17.67
N GLU A 212 -3.08 0.83 -17.31
CA GLU A 212 -4.23 -0.04 -17.62
C GLU A 212 -5.57 0.52 -17.11
N HIS A 213 -5.59 1.09 -15.90
CA HIS A 213 -6.81 1.64 -15.28
C HIS A 213 -7.00 3.15 -15.50
N GLY A 214 -5.92 3.89 -15.76
CA GLY A 214 -5.95 5.34 -15.98
C GLY A 214 -6.29 5.74 -17.42
N SER A 215 -6.01 4.88 -18.41
CA SER A 215 -6.40 5.07 -19.81
C SER A 215 -7.73 4.39 -20.11
N HIS A 216 -8.83 4.85 -19.49
CA HIS A 216 -10.14 4.50 -20.04
C HIS A 216 -10.30 5.22 -21.39
N PRO A 217 -10.68 4.53 -22.49
CA PRO A 217 -11.03 5.20 -23.72
C PRO A 217 -12.26 6.05 -23.43
N VAL A 218 -12.12 7.36 -23.61
CA VAL A 218 -13.28 8.26 -23.70
C VAL A 218 -14.21 7.65 -24.77
N PRO A 219 -15.46 7.28 -24.44
CA PRO A 219 -16.39 6.83 -25.48
C PRO A 219 -16.51 7.96 -26.50
N PRO A 220 -16.45 7.67 -27.82
CA PRO A 220 -16.55 8.70 -28.84
C PRO A 220 -17.83 9.51 -28.60
N PRO A 221 -17.80 10.85 -28.74
CA PRO A 221 -19.00 11.65 -28.59
C PRO A 221 -20.10 11.09 -29.52
N PRO A 222 -21.36 11.01 -29.05
CA PRO A 222 -22.45 10.52 -29.89
C PRO A 222 -22.48 11.32 -31.19
N PRO A 223 -22.73 10.67 -32.35
CA PRO A 223 -22.76 11.38 -33.63
C PRO A 223 -23.76 12.53 -33.56
N PRO A 224 -23.44 13.69 -34.15
CA PRO A 224 -24.35 14.83 -34.15
C PRO A 224 -25.70 14.42 -34.77
N PRO A 225 -26.83 14.90 -34.24
CA PRO A 225 -28.14 14.57 -34.78
C PRO A 225 -28.20 14.95 -36.28
N PRO A 226 -28.88 14.13 -37.12
CA PRO A 226 -28.97 14.40 -38.54
C PRO A 226 -29.62 15.77 -38.80
N PRO A 227 -29.12 16.55 -39.76
CA PRO A 227 -29.68 17.87 -40.08
C PRO A 227 -31.15 17.74 -40.52
N PRO A 228 -32.02 18.69 -40.15
CA PRO A 228 -33.42 18.67 -40.57
C PRO A 228 -33.53 18.72 -42.11
N PRO A 229 -34.51 18.02 -42.71
CA PRO A 229 -34.66 17.96 -44.16
C PRO A 229 -34.98 19.36 -44.74
N PRO A 230 -34.43 19.70 -45.92
CA PRO A 230 -34.62 21.01 -46.53
C PRO A 230 -36.10 21.23 -46.94
N PRO A 231 -36.62 22.47 -46.83
CA PRO A 231 -37.95 22.80 -47.33
C PRO A 231 -38.00 22.67 -48.86
N GLY A 232 -39.05 22.02 -49.35
CA GLY A 232 -39.24 21.69 -50.76
C GLY A 232 -39.33 22.91 -51.69
N PRO A 233 -39.10 22.72 -53.01
CA PRO A 233 -38.95 23.81 -53.96
C PRO A 233 -40.29 24.49 -54.29
N GLN A 234 -40.37 25.79 -54.04
CA GLN A 234 -41.36 26.67 -54.68
C GLN A 234 -40.71 27.36 -55.89
N VAL A 235 -41.45 27.34 -57.00
CA VAL A 235 -41.12 27.83 -58.34
C VAL A 235 -41.13 29.38 -58.37
N GLY A 236 -40.18 30.00 -59.10
CA GLY A 236 -39.87 31.45 -59.15
C GLY A 236 -40.89 32.36 -59.88
N PRO A 237 -40.50 33.46 -60.58
CA PRO A 237 -39.16 34.01 -60.85
C PRO A 237 -39.02 35.56 -60.64
N GLY A 238 -37.80 36.12 -60.70
CA GLY A 238 -37.63 37.55 -61.01
C GLY A 238 -36.35 38.26 -60.53
N ALA A 239 -35.41 38.44 -61.46
CA ALA A 239 -34.49 39.58 -61.59
C ALA A 239 -33.27 39.78 -60.64
N ALA A 240 -32.10 39.31 -61.13
CA ALA A 240 -30.88 40.09 -61.41
C ALA A 240 -30.05 40.70 -60.24
N PRO A 241 -28.79 41.14 -60.46
CA PRO A 241 -27.62 40.51 -59.81
C PRO A 241 -26.71 41.47 -59.02
N ALA A 242 -25.86 40.96 -58.12
CA ALA A 242 -24.66 41.67 -57.68
C ALA A 242 -23.54 40.68 -57.27
N LEU A 243 -22.34 41.04 -57.69
CA LEU A 243 -21.07 40.29 -57.73
C LEU A 243 -20.36 40.19 -56.35
N PRO A 244 -19.21 39.48 -56.25
CA PRO A 244 -18.88 38.57 -55.14
C PRO A 244 -17.91 39.17 -54.11
N ALA A 245 -17.96 38.65 -52.89
CA ALA A 245 -16.82 38.68 -51.97
C ALA A 245 -16.26 37.27 -51.83
N ALA A 246 -15.25 36.97 -52.64
CA ALA A 246 -14.37 35.85 -52.43
C ALA A 246 -13.55 36.08 -51.16
N LEU A 247 -13.53 35.10 -50.27
CA LEU A 247 -12.37 34.78 -49.44
C LEU A 247 -12.39 33.27 -49.16
N LEU A 248 -11.22 32.69 -49.40
CA LEU A 248 -10.84 31.29 -49.55
C LEU A 248 -11.02 30.43 -48.29
N PRO A 249 -10.89 29.09 -48.40
CA PRO A 249 -11.30 28.16 -47.35
C PRO A 249 -10.30 28.17 -46.20
N ALA A 250 -10.81 28.28 -44.97
CA ALA A 250 -10.02 27.91 -43.81
C ALA A 250 -9.89 26.38 -43.82
N ASN A 251 -8.68 25.91 -44.13
CA ASN A 251 -8.19 24.58 -43.81
C ASN A 251 -8.40 24.32 -42.32
N GLY A 252 -9.54 23.73 -41.96
CA GLY A 252 -9.76 23.10 -40.68
C GLY A 252 -9.02 21.77 -40.66
N GLY A 253 -7.71 21.82 -40.40
CA GLY A 253 -6.97 20.62 -40.02
C GLY A 253 -7.62 19.99 -38.79
N PRO A 254 -7.60 18.65 -38.65
CA PRO A 254 -8.18 17.98 -37.50
C PRO A 254 -7.52 18.51 -36.22
N ALA A 255 -8.33 19.04 -35.31
CA ALA A 255 -7.88 19.42 -33.98
C ALA A 255 -7.18 18.21 -33.33
N PRO A 256 -6.02 18.39 -32.67
CA PRO A 256 -5.35 17.30 -31.99
C PRO A 256 -6.30 16.71 -30.96
N ALA A 257 -6.44 15.38 -30.98
CA ALA A 257 -7.22 14.65 -30.01
C ALA A 257 -6.78 15.06 -28.59
N PRO A 258 -7.71 15.23 -27.63
CA PRO A 258 -7.31 15.43 -26.25
C PRO A 258 -6.50 14.20 -25.82
N SER A 259 -5.25 14.42 -25.43
CA SER A 259 -4.41 13.43 -24.76
C SER A 259 -5.23 12.77 -23.64
N PRO A 260 -5.09 11.46 -23.40
CA PRO A 260 -5.86 10.77 -22.36
C PRO A 260 -5.54 11.44 -21.02
N ALA A 261 -6.45 12.30 -20.56
CA ALA A 261 -6.34 12.92 -19.24
C ALA A 261 -6.51 11.81 -18.22
N THR A 262 -5.39 11.22 -17.80
CA THR A 262 -5.35 10.29 -16.68
C THR A 262 -6.02 10.95 -15.49
N LEU A 263 -7.00 10.30 -14.88
CA LEU A 263 -7.65 10.78 -13.65
C LEU A 263 -6.58 11.22 -12.64
N GLY A 264 -6.75 12.40 -12.02
CA GLY A 264 -5.70 13.06 -11.23
C GLY A 264 -5.03 12.18 -10.15
N ALA A 265 -5.79 11.28 -9.52
CA ALA A 265 -5.20 10.37 -8.54
C ALA A 265 -4.24 9.33 -9.14
N PHE A 266 -4.45 8.92 -10.41
CA PHE A 266 -3.53 8.04 -11.13
C PHE A 266 -2.34 8.82 -11.70
N SER A 267 -2.51 10.09 -12.10
CA SER A 267 -1.37 10.91 -12.54
C SER A 267 -0.36 11.13 -11.42
N ASP A 268 -0.82 11.40 -10.19
CA ASP A 268 0.07 11.58 -9.03
C ASP A 268 0.88 10.31 -8.73
N VAL A 269 0.25 9.14 -8.85
CA VAL A 269 0.92 7.85 -8.69
C VAL A 269 1.95 7.62 -9.81
N LEU A 270 1.62 7.97 -11.05
CA LEU A 270 2.54 7.87 -12.19
C LEU A 270 3.76 8.77 -12.01
N VAL A 271 3.57 10.02 -11.62
CA VAL A 271 4.66 10.97 -11.28
C VAL A 271 5.60 10.35 -10.24
N ARG A 272 5.04 9.89 -9.12
CA ARG A 272 5.84 9.28 -8.05
C ARG A 272 6.63 8.07 -8.53
N CYS A 273 6.02 7.22 -9.36
CA CYS A 273 6.66 6.02 -9.90
C CYS A 273 7.78 6.36 -10.88
N GLU A 274 7.59 7.33 -11.77
CA GLU A 274 8.61 7.72 -12.76
C GLU A 274 9.85 8.32 -12.06
N VAL A 275 9.66 9.27 -11.15
CA VAL A 275 10.78 9.89 -10.41
C VAL A 275 11.55 8.85 -9.61
N SER A 276 10.86 8.00 -8.86
CA SER A 276 11.51 6.98 -8.01
C SER A 276 12.24 5.93 -8.84
N ARG A 277 11.70 5.56 -10.01
CA ARG A 277 12.33 4.61 -10.93
C ARG A 277 13.60 5.15 -11.56
N VAL A 278 13.62 6.43 -11.97
CA VAL A 278 14.84 7.07 -12.48
C VAL A 278 15.93 7.05 -11.41
N LEU A 279 15.63 7.50 -10.19
CA LEU A 279 16.58 7.51 -9.07
C LEU A 279 17.12 6.11 -8.75
N LEU A 280 16.26 5.09 -8.74
CA LEU A 280 16.67 3.70 -8.50
C LEU A 280 17.51 3.10 -9.64
N LEU A 281 17.24 3.47 -10.90
CA LEU A 281 18.06 3.03 -12.04
C LEU A 281 19.45 3.66 -12.00
N LEU A 282 19.55 4.93 -11.58
CA LEU A 282 20.82 5.62 -11.37
C LEU A 282 21.65 5.01 -10.23
N LEU A 283 20.98 4.54 -9.16
CA LEU A 283 21.59 3.84 -8.02
C LEU A 283 22.08 2.44 -8.44
N LEU A 284 21.18 1.61 -8.99
CA LEU A 284 21.49 0.20 -9.25
C LEU A 284 22.37 -0.04 -10.48
N GLN A 285 22.39 0.89 -11.45
CA GLN A 285 23.08 0.76 -12.74
C GLN A 285 23.04 -0.67 -13.32
N PRO A 286 21.84 -1.24 -13.53
CA PRO A 286 21.71 -2.65 -13.86
C PRO A 286 22.39 -2.96 -15.21
N PRO A 287 23.09 -4.11 -15.35
CA PRO A 287 23.69 -4.49 -16.62
C PRO A 287 22.58 -4.69 -17.68
N PRO A 288 22.87 -4.41 -18.97
CA PRO A 288 21.85 -4.40 -20.03
C PRO A 288 21.13 -5.75 -20.19
N ALA A 289 21.75 -6.87 -19.78
CA ALA A 289 21.14 -8.20 -19.82
C ALA A 289 19.97 -8.39 -18.82
N LYS A 290 19.91 -7.61 -17.73
CA LYS A 290 18.83 -7.67 -16.71
C LYS A 290 17.81 -6.55 -16.85
N LEU A 291 17.97 -5.72 -17.88
CA LEU A 291 17.23 -4.49 -18.05
C LEU A 291 15.92 -4.79 -18.78
N LEU A 292 14.79 -4.71 -18.07
CA LEU A 292 13.47 -4.86 -18.68
C LEU A 292 13.23 -3.74 -19.70
N PRO A 293 12.51 -4.00 -20.81
CA PRO A 293 12.28 -2.99 -21.85
C PRO A 293 11.61 -1.71 -21.33
N GLU A 294 10.79 -1.83 -20.27
CA GLU A 294 10.19 -0.69 -19.59
C GLU A 294 11.25 0.25 -18.97
N HIS A 295 12.35 -0.30 -18.44
CA HIS A 295 13.45 0.48 -17.89
C HIS A 295 14.29 1.15 -18.98
N ALA A 296 14.48 0.47 -20.12
CA ALA A 296 15.23 1.00 -21.26
C ALA A 296 14.54 2.27 -21.77
N HIS A 297 13.23 2.16 -22.00
CA HIS A 297 12.43 3.27 -22.48
C HIS A 297 12.45 4.48 -21.55
N THR A 298 12.51 4.28 -20.22
CA THR A 298 12.72 5.42 -19.31
C THR A 298 14.08 6.05 -19.44
N LEU A 299 15.15 5.27 -19.52
CA LEU A 299 16.49 5.83 -19.62
C LEU A 299 16.67 6.58 -20.94
N GLU A 300 16.10 6.06 -22.04
CA GLU A 300 16.06 6.73 -23.35
C GLU A 300 15.32 8.08 -23.27
N LYS A 301 14.20 8.17 -22.54
CA LYS A 301 13.47 9.44 -22.34
C LYS A 301 14.33 10.53 -21.68
N TYR A 302 15.26 10.13 -20.81
CA TYR A 302 16.13 11.06 -20.07
C TYR A 302 17.57 11.11 -20.59
N SER A 303 17.90 10.40 -21.68
CA SER A 303 19.22 10.43 -22.33
C SER A 303 19.27 11.44 -23.48
N TRP A 304 20.49 11.82 -23.90
CA TRP A 304 20.78 12.79 -24.97
C TRP A 304 19.97 12.59 -26.26
N GLU A 305 19.55 11.38 -26.60
CA GLU A 305 18.84 11.05 -27.84
C GLU A 305 17.39 11.58 -27.89
N ALA A 306 16.84 12.05 -26.77
CA ALA A 306 15.51 12.68 -26.72
C ALA A 306 15.49 14.11 -27.31
N PHE A 307 16.64 14.71 -27.64
CA PHE A 307 16.68 16.05 -28.25
C PHE A 307 16.15 16.08 -29.70
N ASP A 308 16.19 14.95 -30.42
CA ASP A 308 15.95 14.95 -31.88
C ASP A 308 14.56 14.43 -32.31
N GLY A 309 13.74 13.92 -31.39
CA GLY A 309 12.45 13.28 -31.71
C GLY A 309 11.22 13.99 -31.14
N HIS A 310 10.56 14.82 -31.95
CA HIS A 310 9.17 15.27 -31.81
C HIS A 310 8.67 15.62 -30.38
N GLY A 311 8.86 16.88 -29.97
CA GLY A 311 8.39 17.44 -28.70
C GLY A 311 6.86 17.61 -28.56
N GLN A 312 6.04 16.55 -28.64
CA GLN A 312 4.61 16.72 -28.33
C GLN A 312 3.84 15.55 -27.68
N GLU A 313 4.42 14.36 -27.49
CA GLU A 313 3.61 13.21 -27.01
C GLU A 313 4.04 12.62 -25.66
N SER A 314 5.21 12.99 -25.10
CA SER A 314 5.77 12.34 -23.88
C SER A 314 5.78 13.19 -22.60
N GLY A 315 5.37 14.47 -22.69
CA GLY A 315 5.50 15.47 -21.62
C GLY A 315 4.31 15.56 -20.64
N GLY A 316 3.21 14.85 -20.86
CA GLY A 316 1.96 15.11 -20.14
C GLY A 316 1.90 14.67 -18.67
N GLN A 317 2.97 14.11 -18.09
CA GLN A 317 2.90 13.47 -16.77
C GLN A 317 3.72 14.16 -15.69
N LEU A 318 4.82 14.87 -16.00
CA LEU A 318 5.72 15.46 -15.01
C LEU A 318 5.80 16.99 -15.16
N PRO A 319 5.98 17.75 -14.07
CA PRO A 319 6.28 19.18 -14.16
C PRO A 319 7.57 19.42 -14.97
N ASP A 320 7.55 20.40 -15.87
CA ASP A 320 8.67 20.70 -16.78
C ASP A 320 9.99 20.98 -16.03
N GLU A 321 9.90 21.70 -14.91
CA GLU A 321 11.06 22.00 -14.04
C GLU A 321 11.70 20.71 -13.49
N LEU A 322 10.89 19.78 -13.00
CA LEU A 322 11.37 18.52 -12.43
C LEU A 322 11.92 17.60 -13.53
N PHE A 323 11.31 17.61 -14.70
CA PHE A 323 11.77 16.84 -15.86
C PHE A 323 13.19 17.27 -16.29
N LEU A 324 13.43 18.58 -16.41
CA LEU A 324 14.73 19.13 -16.78
C LEU A 324 15.82 18.81 -15.73
N LEU A 325 15.48 18.93 -14.44
CA LEU A 325 16.40 18.59 -13.34
C LEU A 325 16.74 17.10 -13.30
N LEU A 326 15.80 16.21 -13.65
CA LEU A 326 16.09 14.79 -13.76
C LEU A 326 16.99 14.47 -14.94
N GLN A 327 16.81 15.13 -16.09
CA GLN A 327 17.70 14.95 -17.25
C GLN A 327 19.13 15.39 -16.91
N SER A 328 19.31 16.56 -16.28
CA SER A 328 20.64 17.02 -15.89
C SER A 328 21.28 16.10 -14.85
N LEU A 329 20.49 15.54 -13.92
CA LEU A 329 20.98 14.56 -12.95
C LEU A 329 21.48 13.27 -13.62
N VAL A 330 20.69 12.70 -14.55
CA VAL A 330 21.10 11.51 -15.32
C VAL A 330 22.43 11.78 -16.04
N MET A 331 22.58 12.97 -16.63
CA MET A 331 23.80 13.35 -17.31
C MET A 331 25.01 13.48 -16.37
N ALA A 332 24.84 14.21 -15.26
CA ALA A 332 25.90 14.37 -14.27
C ALA A 332 26.36 13.03 -13.68
N THR A 333 25.43 12.07 -13.49
CA THR A 333 25.79 10.73 -13.00
C THR A 333 26.56 9.90 -14.04
N HIS A 334 26.23 10.01 -15.34
CA HIS A 334 26.98 9.33 -16.40
C HIS A 334 28.39 9.91 -16.59
N GLU A 335 28.53 11.23 -16.48
CA GLU A 335 29.81 11.93 -16.57
C GLU A 335 30.63 11.86 -15.27
N LYS A 336 30.03 11.34 -14.19
CA LYS A 336 30.61 11.26 -12.83
C LYS A 336 31.00 12.63 -12.27
N ASP A 337 30.25 13.68 -12.63
CA ASP A 337 30.46 15.02 -12.11
C ASP A 337 29.84 15.17 -10.71
N THR A 338 30.68 15.05 -9.68
CA THR A 338 30.24 15.14 -8.29
C THR A 338 29.82 16.55 -7.85
N GLU A 339 30.27 17.60 -8.55
CA GLU A 339 29.92 18.98 -8.20
C GLU A 339 28.52 19.31 -8.71
N ALA A 340 28.23 18.92 -9.96
CA ALA A 340 26.91 19.06 -10.55
C ALA A 340 25.83 18.26 -9.76
N VAL A 341 26.13 17.04 -9.33
CA VAL A 341 25.17 16.24 -8.52
C VAL A 341 24.85 16.92 -7.18
N LYS A 342 25.84 17.59 -6.55
CA LYS A 342 25.62 18.31 -5.28
C LYS A 342 24.77 19.57 -5.47
N SER A 343 25.00 20.34 -6.53
CA SER A 343 24.17 21.52 -6.80
C SER A 343 22.72 21.11 -7.12
N LEU A 344 22.55 20.07 -7.95
CA LEU A 344 21.23 19.54 -8.30
C LEU A 344 20.49 18.99 -7.07
N GLN A 345 21.18 18.40 -6.09
CA GLN A 345 20.53 17.96 -4.86
C GLN A 345 19.86 19.12 -4.10
N VAL A 346 20.50 20.29 -4.04
CA VAL A 346 19.94 21.47 -3.34
C VAL A 346 18.69 21.98 -4.07
N GLU A 347 18.74 22.02 -5.41
CA GLU A 347 17.63 22.50 -6.23
C GLU A 347 16.44 21.54 -6.25
N MET A 348 16.68 20.23 -6.23
CA MET A 348 15.63 19.21 -6.25
C MET A 348 15.00 18.95 -4.89
N TRP A 349 15.66 19.28 -3.79
CA TRP A 349 15.19 18.99 -2.42
C TRP A 349 13.74 19.41 -2.12
N PRO A 350 13.27 20.64 -2.43
CA PRO A 350 11.90 21.06 -2.16
C PRO A 350 10.86 20.43 -3.09
N LEU A 351 11.29 19.92 -4.24
CA LEU A 351 10.40 19.35 -5.27
C LEU A 351 10.11 17.86 -5.01
N LEU A 352 10.98 17.18 -4.27
CA LEU A 352 10.93 15.75 -4.02
C LEU A 352 10.33 15.43 -2.64
N SER A 353 9.70 14.26 -2.55
CA SER A 353 9.26 13.69 -1.27
C SER A 353 10.45 13.19 -0.44
N ALA A 354 10.27 13.03 0.88
CA ALA A 354 11.33 12.53 1.78
C ALA A 354 11.90 11.17 1.36
N GLU A 355 11.07 10.28 0.81
CA GLU A 355 11.52 8.98 0.29
C GLU A 355 12.41 9.13 -0.96
N GLN A 356 12.03 10.03 -1.88
CA GLN A 356 12.82 10.32 -3.07
C GLN A 356 14.12 11.04 -2.72
N ASN A 357 14.09 11.95 -1.75
CA ASN A 357 15.29 12.61 -1.22
C ASN A 357 16.25 11.60 -0.58
N HIS A 358 15.75 10.56 0.08
CA HIS A 358 16.58 9.47 0.59
C HIS A 358 17.29 8.72 -0.54
N LEU A 359 16.58 8.39 -1.63
CA LEU A 359 17.18 7.75 -2.81
C LEU A 359 18.25 8.63 -3.47
N LEU A 360 17.95 9.93 -3.65
CA LEU A 360 18.90 10.88 -4.23
C LEU A 360 20.18 10.99 -3.38
N HIS A 361 20.05 10.97 -2.05
CA HIS A 361 21.20 10.97 -1.15
C HIS A 361 22.08 9.72 -1.33
N LEU A 362 21.47 8.54 -1.51
CA LEU A 362 22.20 7.30 -1.77
C LEU A 362 22.93 7.34 -3.13
N VAL A 363 22.29 7.87 -4.18
CA VAL A 363 22.95 8.07 -5.50
C VAL A 363 24.17 8.98 -5.38
N LEU A 364 24.07 10.08 -4.64
CA LEU A 364 25.21 10.96 -4.39
C LEU A 364 26.32 10.22 -3.63
N GLN A 365 25.96 9.44 -2.60
CA GLN A 365 26.94 8.67 -1.84
C GLN A 365 27.70 7.66 -2.72
N GLU A 366 27.00 6.98 -3.63
CA GLU A 366 27.61 6.02 -4.57
C GLU A 366 28.47 6.70 -5.64
N THR A 367 28.11 7.90 -6.11
CA THR A 367 28.93 8.64 -7.09
C THR A 367 30.22 9.18 -6.46
N VAL A 368 30.19 9.58 -5.17
CA VAL A 368 31.37 10.08 -4.44
C VAL A 368 32.27 8.93 -3.95
N SER A 369 31.68 7.79 -3.59
CA SER A 369 32.40 6.62 -3.08
C SER A 369 31.78 5.36 -3.66
N PRO A 370 32.26 4.89 -4.83
CA PRO A 370 31.73 3.68 -5.45
C PRO A 370 32.05 2.52 -4.53
N SER A 371 31.05 2.02 -3.81
CA SER A 371 31.16 0.97 -2.81
C SER A 371 31.61 -0.36 -3.40
N GLY A 372 31.65 -0.50 -4.74
CA GLY A 372 31.97 -1.75 -5.45
C GLY A 372 30.97 -2.88 -5.18
N GLN A 373 29.96 -2.61 -4.35
CA GLN A 373 28.84 -3.46 -4.07
C GLN A 373 27.67 -2.82 -4.81
N GLY A 374 27.33 -3.38 -5.97
CA GLY A 374 25.92 -3.31 -6.36
C GLY A 374 25.15 -3.88 -5.18
N ILE A 375 24.36 -3.03 -4.51
CA ILE A 375 23.60 -3.42 -3.32
C ILE A 375 22.60 -4.52 -3.67
#